data_AF-A0A066XJ72-F1
#
_entry.id   AF-A0A066XJ72-F1
#
_cell.length_a   1.000
_cell.length_b   1.000
_cell.length_c   1.000
_cell.angle_alpha   90.00
_cell.angle_beta   90.00
_cell.angle_gamma   90.00
#
_symmetry.space_group_name_H-M   'P 1'
#
loop_
_entity.id
_entity.type
_entity.pdbx_description
1 polymer ?
#
loop_
_entity_poly.entity_id
_entity_poly.type
_entity_poly.pdbx_seq_one_letter_code
_entity_poly.pdbx_strand_id
1 'polypeptide(L)'
;MFLRGVDRSRCSSWFDHPDDADEGLKVWVDSDIRLSKPLRGITWVSVSILHQSGFQAKVNSQYSQEDADGGKAVWVAPKVVARLEAWRDAPDNKHAALSSALCAALASDGMVGIPVKIEAAPEEQVPRRTTAPALGSNSQRIHVYPFLNNAGGSSAAIRLGAWAKKERQDAVQSIANMYKQPGVFKGLLDGPITDGFMMGPFTSTPMLPSWVGGILRFDTALTEPTKPACNWFLGLGRSLSIEIEEAIPSPLSKSSNSSLPDPVPILAGVDNTVSKIKSHLLHQSSVLLIGGPGSGKSSAAILIGHQLRSEHLFHSTYLSCQKMSTNEEDTVSS
;
A
#
# COMPACT_ATOMS: atom_id res chain seq x y z
N MET A 1 -4.52 4.74 16.87
CA MET A 1 -5.90 4.20 16.83
C MET A 1 -6.01 3.12 15.76
N PHE A 2 -7.07 2.32 15.78
CA PHE A 2 -7.30 1.26 14.81
C PHE A 2 -8.64 1.44 14.12
N LEU A 3 -8.64 1.43 12.79
CA LEU A 3 -9.81 1.57 11.94
C LEU A 3 -9.79 0.50 10.85
N ARG A 4 -10.91 0.29 10.17
CA ARG A 4 -11.01 -0.54 8.98
C ARG A 4 -10.63 0.28 7.76
N GLY A 5 -9.47 -0.02 7.19
CA GLY A 5 -8.95 0.62 6.00
C GLY A 5 -9.71 0.16 4.77
N VAL A 6 -10.09 1.12 3.94
CA VAL A 6 -10.77 0.91 2.66
C VAL A 6 -10.04 1.72 1.61
N ASP A 7 -9.74 1.10 0.47
CA ASP A 7 -9.21 1.80 -0.68
C ASP A 7 -10.25 2.81 -1.22
N ARG A 8 -9.83 4.06 -1.39
CA ARG A 8 -10.64 5.18 -1.87
C ARG A 8 -11.35 4.88 -3.19
N SER A 9 -10.73 4.08 -4.07
CA SER A 9 -11.32 3.64 -5.34
C SER A 9 -12.51 2.68 -5.16
N ARG A 10 -12.60 2.00 -4.00
CA ARG A 10 -13.65 1.02 -3.68
C ARG A 10 -14.83 1.62 -2.91
N CYS A 11 -14.70 2.84 -2.41
CA CYS A 11 -15.75 3.56 -1.68
C CYS A 11 -16.13 4.90 -2.33
N SER A 12 -16.12 4.98 -3.66
CA SER A 12 -16.42 6.22 -4.39
C SER A 12 -17.80 6.81 -4.13
N SER A 13 -18.80 6.00 -3.80
CA SER A 13 -20.16 6.46 -3.48
C SER A 13 -20.29 7.23 -2.16
N TRP A 14 -19.24 7.27 -1.34
CA TRP A 14 -19.20 8.01 -0.08
C TRP A 14 -18.36 9.30 -0.17
N PHE A 15 -18.10 9.76 -1.40
CA PHE A 15 -17.27 10.93 -1.67
C PHE A 15 -17.80 11.70 -2.87
N ASP A 16 -18.59 12.73 -2.60
CA ASP A 16 -19.22 13.56 -3.64
C ASP A 16 -18.52 14.91 -3.84
N HIS A 17 -17.48 15.21 -3.04
CA HIS A 17 -16.79 16.49 -3.11
C HIS A 17 -15.54 16.45 -3.99
N PRO A 18 -15.27 17.52 -4.77
CA PRO A 18 -14.09 17.61 -5.63
C PRO A 18 -12.77 17.61 -4.85
N ASP A 19 -12.79 18.06 -3.59
CA ASP A 19 -11.63 18.06 -2.70
C ASP A 19 -11.22 16.64 -2.25
N ASP A 20 -12.12 15.67 -2.40
CA ASP A 20 -11.92 14.26 -2.03
C ASP A 20 -11.36 13.42 -3.19
N ALA A 21 -10.65 14.08 -4.11
CA ALA A 21 -9.94 13.42 -5.19
C ALA A 21 -8.90 12.42 -4.64
N ASP A 22 -8.87 11.24 -5.26
CA ASP A 22 -7.93 10.15 -4.98
C ASP A 22 -6.53 10.47 -5.52
N GLU A 23 -5.92 11.48 -4.92
CA GLU A 23 -4.62 12.05 -5.33
C GLU A 23 -3.67 12.08 -4.13
N GLY A 24 -2.38 11.86 -4.39
CA GLY A 24 -1.33 11.87 -3.37
C GLY A 24 -1.50 10.79 -2.29
N LEU A 25 -0.83 10.99 -1.16
CA LEU A 25 -0.94 10.14 0.03
C LEU A 25 -1.89 10.77 1.03
N LYS A 26 -3.13 10.29 1.06
CA LYS A 26 -4.20 10.82 1.91
C LYS A 26 -4.89 9.71 2.69
N VAL A 27 -5.36 10.06 3.88
CA VAL A 27 -6.23 9.26 4.72
C VAL A 27 -7.40 10.11 5.12
N TRP A 28 -8.61 9.63 4.86
CA TRP A 28 -9.84 10.26 5.32
C TRP A 28 -10.41 9.47 6.49
N VAL A 29 -10.67 10.16 7.59
CA VAL A 29 -11.33 9.59 8.77
C VAL A 29 -12.57 10.40 9.10
N ASP A 30 -13.55 9.76 9.74
CA ASP A 30 -14.73 10.45 10.24
C ASP A 30 -14.39 11.71 11.07
N SER A 31 -15.27 12.71 11.01
CA SER A 31 -15.03 14.02 11.63
C SER A 31 -14.86 13.93 13.15
N ASP A 32 -15.60 13.06 13.84
CA ASP A 32 -15.46 12.87 15.29
C ASP A 32 -14.12 12.21 15.63
N ILE A 33 -13.68 11.28 14.78
CA ILE A 33 -12.36 10.65 14.90
C ILE A 33 -11.24 11.68 14.71
N ARG A 34 -11.38 12.61 13.76
CA ARG A 34 -10.41 13.69 13.54
C ARG A 34 -10.35 14.65 14.73
N LEU A 35 -11.48 14.92 15.39
CA LEU A 35 -11.58 15.78 16.57
C LEU A 35 -11.16 15.09 17.88
N SER A 36 -10.97 13.77 17.84
CA SER A 36 -10.53 13.00 18.99
C SER A 36 -9.14 13.42 19.48
N LYS A 37 -8.88 13.26 20.79
CA LYS A 37 -7.61 13.62 21.44
C LYS A 37 -6.34 13.19 20.67
N PRO A 38 -6.23 11.97 20.12
CA PRO A 38 -5.00 11.54 19.43
C PRO A 38 -4.76 12.18 18.06
N LEU A 39 -5.77 12.79 17.42
CA LEU A 39 -5.65 13.34 16.05
C LEU A 39 -5.99 14.83 15.95
N ARG A 40 -6.51 15.43 17.02
CA ARG A 40 -6.91 16.83 17.03
C ARG A 40 -5.72 17.75 16.71
N GLY A 41 -5.85 18.53 15.64
CA GLY A 41 -4.81 19.47 15.17
C GLY A 41 -3.68 18.82 14.39
N ILE A 42 -3.75 17.51 14.10
CA ILE A 42 -2.73 16.79 13.35
C ILE A 42 -3.02 16.86 11.85
N THR A 43 -2.01 17.22 11.06
CA THR A 43 -2.07 17.22 9.60
C THR A 43 -1.47 15.96 8.97
N TRP A 44 -0.44 15.39 9.60
CA TRP A 44 0.31 14.24 9.08
C TRP A 44 0.18 13.04 10.00
N VAL A 45 -0.13 11.89 9.43
CA VAL A 45 -0.31 10.63 10.16
C VAL A 45 0.57 9.54 9.59
N SER A 46 1.05 8.67 10.47
CA SER A 46 1.73 7.43 10.11
C SER A 46 0.71 6.30 10.04
N VAL A 47 0.70 5.58 8.93
CA VAL A 47 -0.27 4.53 8.61
C VAL A 47 0.43 3.20 8.42
N SER A 48 -0.09 2.14 9.03
CA SER A 48 0.39 0.76 8.85
C SER A 48 -0.75 -0.25 8.86
N ILE A 49 -0.56 -1.40 8.22
CA ILE A 49 -1.52 -2.51 8.22
C ILE A 49 -1.14 -3.52 9.30
N LEU A 50 -2.09 -3.90 10.16
CA LEU A 50 -1.85 -4.75 11.33
C LEU A 50 -1.36 -6.17 10.99
N HIS A 51 -1.82 -6.76 9.89
CA HIS A 51 -1.53 -8.16 9.55
C HIS A 51 -0.23 -8.33 8.72
N GLN A 52 0.49 -7.25 8.43
CA GLN A 52 1.63 -7.29 7.51
C GLN A 52 2.99 -7.58 8.15
N SER A 53 3.08 -7.77 9.47
CA SER A 53 4.35 -8.02 10.16
C SER A 53 5.10 -9.22 9.57
N GLY A 54 4.38 -10.30 9.21
CA GLY A 54 4.97 -11.49 8.59
C GLY A 54 5.36 -11.30 7.12
N PHE A 55 4.60 -10.51 6.36
CA PHE A 55 4.94 -10.19 4.97
C PHE A 55 6.20 -9.33 4.91
N GLN A 56 6.29 -8.28 5.72
CA GLN A 56 7.47 -7.42 5.76
C GLN A 56 8.71 -8.13 6.31
N ALA A 57 8.56 -8.97 7.33
CA ALA A 57 9.67 -9.80 7.80
C ALA A 57 10.21 -10.70 6.67
N LYS A 58 9.34 -11.31 5.86
CA LYS A 58 9.72 -12.13 4.70
C LYS A 58 10.36 -11.31 3.58
N VAL A 59 9.75 -10.19 3.21
CA VAL A 59 10.25 -9.28 2.16
C VAL A 59 11.63 -8.74 2.56
N ASN A 60 11.77 -8.21 3.77
CA ASN A 60 13.02 -7.64 4.24
C ASN A 60 14.09 -8.72 4.51
N SER A 61 13.71 -9.95 4.90
CA SER A 61 14.63 -11.09 4.99
C SER A 61 15.13 -11.54 3.62
N GLN A 62 14.26 -11.55 2.60
CA GLN A 62 14.63 -11.97 1.25
C GLN A 62 15.69 -11.03 0.64
N TYR A 63 15.56 -9.72 0.85
CA TYR A 63 16.58 -8.75 0.41
C TYR A 63 17.78 -8.64 1.36
N SER A 64 17.71 -9.18 2.59
CA SER A 64 18.87 -9.25 3.50
C SER A 64 19.72 -10.50 3.28
N GLN A 65 19.16 -11.58 2.71
CA GLN A 65 19.88 -12.84 2.47
C GLN A 65 20.65 -12.88 1.15
N GLU A 66 20.28 -12.09 0.14
CA GLU A 66 21.04 -11.99 -1.12
C GLU A 66 22.32 -11.12 -0.98
N ASP A 67 22.46 -10.34 0.10
CA ASP A 67 23.58 -9.41 0.34
C ASP A 67 24.65 -9.97 1.30
N ALA A 68 25.08 -11.22 1.11
CA ALA A 68 26.34 -11.70 1.69
C ALA A 68 27.58 -11.10 0.98
N ASP A 69 27.38 -10.35 -0.11
CA ASP A 69 28.44 -9.72 -0.92
C ASP A 69 28.18 -8.21 -1.09
N GLY A 70 28.14 -7.46 0.02
CA GLY A 70 28.31 -6.00 0.03
C GLY A 70 27.23 -5.12 -0.62
N GLY A 71 26.10 -5.68 -1.07
CA GLY A 71 24.95 -4.91 -1.57
C GLY A 71 24.16 -4.22 -0.46
N LYS A 72 23.53 -3.07 -0.76
CA LYS A 72 22.70 -2.32 0.18
C LYS A 72 21.34 -3.01 0.31
N ALA A 73 21.08 -3.65 1.45
CA ALA A 73 19.78 -4.26 1.77
C ALA A 73 18.60 -3.30 1.51
N VAL A 74 17.72 -3.68 0.58
CA VAL A 74 16.54 -2.89 0.24
C VAL A 74 15.41 -3.18 1.23
N TRP A 75 15.01 -2.16 2.00
CA TRP A 75 14.00 -2.25 3.06
C TRP A 75 12.69 -1.58 2.64
N VAL A 76 11.56 -2.27 2.82
CA VAL A 76 10.21 -1.70 2.64
C VAL A 76 9.70 -1.14 3.95
N ALA A 77 9.18 0.09 3.92
CA ALA A 77 8.69 0.77 5.12
C ALA A 77 7.48 0.05 5.75
N PRO A 78 7.49 -0.22 7.07
CA PRO A 78 6.31 -0.74 7.80
C PRO A 78 5.17 0.26 7.95
N LYS A 79 5.49 1.53 7.75
CA LYS A 79 4.64 2.66 8.00
C LYS A 79 4.88 3.68 6.91
N VAL A 80 3.81 4.27 6.39
CA VAL A 80 3.87 5.34 5.40
C VAL A 80 3.20 6.57 5.98
N VAL A 81 3.82 7.74 5.82
CA VAL A 81 3.21 9.00 6.22
C VAL A 81 2.26 9.51 5.15
N ALA A 82 1.10 9.97 5.58
CA ALA A 82 0.04 10.49 4.71
C ALA A 82 -0.63 11.71 5.35
N ARG A 83 -1.30 12.50 4.52
CA ARG A 83 -2.09 13.64 4.96
C ARG A 83 -3.41 13.17 5.58
N LEU A 84 -3.76 13.71 6.74
CA LEU A 84 -5.04 13.45 7.39
C LEU A 84 -6.11 14.42 6.89
N GLU A 85 -7.21 13.88 6.39
CA GLU A 85 -8.39 14.63 5.96
C GLU A 85 -9.66 14.14 6.64
N ALA A 86 -10.71 14.96 6.57
CA ALA A 86 -12.02 14.62 7.11
C ALA A 86 -12.85 13.89 6.05
N TRP A 87 -13.37 12.73 6.40
CA TRP A 87 -14.40 12.02 5.65
C TRP A 87 -15.75 12.54 6.14
N ARG A 88 -16.40 13.39 5.34
CA ARG A 88 -17.67 14.03 5.73
C ARG A 88 -18.83 13.04 5.75
N ASP A 89 -18.92 12.24 4.70
CA ASP A 89 -19.99 11.25 4.49
C ASP A 89 -19.50 9.83 4.84
N ALA A 90 -18.72 9.71 5.92
CA ALA A 90 -18.20 8.44 6.38
C ALA A 90 -19.36 7.48 6.72
N PRO A 91 -19.27 6.18 6.34
CA PRO A 91 -20.33 5.22 6.67
C PRO A 91 -20.48 5.00 8.18
N ASP A 92 -19.37 5.09 8.92
CA ASP A 92 -19.33 5.07 10.38
C ASP A 92 -17.98 5.64 10.88
N ASN A 93 -17.80 5.67 12.21
CA ASN A 93 -16.56 6.09 12.87
C ASN A 93 -15.52 4.95 13.03
N LYS A 94 -15.72 3.82 12.35
CA LYS A 94 -14.85 2.64 12.41
C LYS A 94 -14.08 2.42 11.12
N HIS A 95 -14.45 3.09 10.02
CA HIS A 95 -13.75 3.04 8.75
C HIS A 95 -12.82 4.24 8.53
N ALA A 96 -11.78 4.01 7.74
CA ALA A 96 -10.92 5.04 7.19
C ALA A 96 -10.72 4.76 5.70
N ALA A 97 -10.86 5.76 4.86
CA ALA A 97 -10.49 5.65 3.46
C ALA A 97 -9.01 6.00 3.29
N LEU A 98 -8.29 5.24 2.47
CA LEU A 98 -6.90 5.48 2.12
C LEU A 98 -6.81 5.69 0.62
N SER A 99 -5.99 6.64 0.17
CA SER A 99 -5.81 6.85 -1.27
C SER A 99 -5.25 5.59 -1.93
N SER A 100 -5.58 5.37 -3.21
CA SER A 100 -5.09 4.19 -3.95
C SER A 100 -3.56 4.13 -3.93
N ALA A 101 -2.89 5.28 -4.02
CA ALA A 101 -1.44 5.36 -3.94
C ALA A 101 -0.88 4.98 -2.55
N LEU A 102 -1.62 5.25 -1.48
CA LEU A 102 -1.26 4.83 -0.12
C LEU A 102 -1.48 3.33 0.08
N CYS A 103 -2.55 2.76 -0.48
CA CYS A 103 -2.78 1.32 -0.52
C CYS A 103 -1.63 0.58 -1.23
N ALA A 104 -1.20 1.11 -2.38
CA ALA A 104 -0.06 0.57 -3.14
C ALA A 104 1.25 0.66 -2.36
N ALA A 105 1.50 1.80 -1.70
CA ALA A 105 2.68 1.99 -0.87
C ALA A 105 2.73 1.03 0.32
N LEU A 106 1.57 0.62 0.82
CA LEU A 106 1.40 -0.38 1.87
C LEU A 106 1.28 -1.80 1.31
N ALA A 107 1.55 -2.05 0.03
CA ALA A 107 1.45 -3.37 -0.60
C ALA A 107 0.06 -4.03 -0.41
N SER A 108 -1.01 -3.25 -0.43
CA SER A 108 -2.39 -3.70 -0.19
C SER A 108 -3.39 -3.03 -1.14
N ASP A 109 -3.14 -3.16 -2.43
CA ASP A 109 -4.00 -2.63 -3.49
C ASP A 109 -5.44 -3.15 -3.40
N GLY A 110 -6.42 -2.26 -3.56
CA GLY A 110 -7.83 -2.62 -3.55
C GLY A 110 -8.32 -3.19 -2.21
N MET A 111 -7.63 -2.88 -1.11
CA MET A 111 -8.01 -3.36 0.21
C MET A 111 -9.39 -2.86 0.63
N VAL A 112 -10.13 -3.71 1.32
CA VAL A 112 -11.43 -3.36 1.90
C VAL A 112 -11.54 -4.00 3.28
N GLY A 113 -11.82 -3.17 4.27
CA GLY A 113 -12.06 -3.55 5.66
C GLY A 113 -10.83 -4.03 6.44
N ILE A 114 -9.62 -3.94 5.85
CA ILE A 114 -8.40 -4.43 6.49
C ILE A 114 -8.06 -3.54 7.69
N PRO A 115 -7.78 -4.08 8.89
CA PRO A 115 -7.42 -3.25 10.03
C PRO A 115 -6.13 -2.45 9.79
N VAL A 116 -6.26 -1.12 9.85
CA VAL A 116 -5.16 -0.16 9.75
C VAL A 116 -4.94 0.51 11.10
N LYS A 117 -3.67 0.76 11.41
CA LYS A 117 -3.25 1.58 12.54
C LYS A 117 -2.90 2.97 12.03
N ILE A 118 -3.51 3.99 12.63
CA ILE A 118 -3.26 5.40 12.35
C ILE A 118 -2.75 6.07 13.63
N GLU A 119 -1.60 6.73 13.51
CA GLU A 119 -0.93 7.43 14.61
C GLU A 119 -0.45 8.80 14.12
N ALA A 120 -0.21 9.73 15.04
CA ALA A 120 0.49 10.96 14.71
C ALA A 120 1.81 10.64 14.00
N ALA A 121 2.10 11.33 12.90
CA ALA A 121 3.41 11.17 12.27
C ALA A 121 4.51 11.59 13.26
N PRO A 122 5.67 10.90 13.25
CA PRO A 122 6.83 11.36 14.01
C PRO A 122 7.31 12.72 13.49
N GLU A 123 8.25 13.36 14.19
CA GLU A 123 8.80 14.64 13.76
C GLU A 123 9.40 14.55 12.35
N GLU A 124 9.09 15.55 11.52
CA GLU A 124 9.58 15.63 10.14
C GLU A 124 11.11 15.71 10.12
N GLN A 125 11.77 14.90 9.29
CA GLN A 125 13.21 15.02 9.14
C GLN A 125 13.58 16.31 8.40
N VAL A 126 14.24 17.20 9.15
CA VAL A 126 14.93 18.35 8.58
C VAL A 126 16.30 17.87 8.08
N PRO A 127 16.67 18.08 6.81
CA PRO A 127 17.98 17.71 6.29
C PRO A 127 19.03 18.41 7.12
N ARG A 128 19.84 17.63 7.84
CA ARG A 128 20.91 18.19 8.67
C ARG A 128 21.91 18.82 7.72
N ARG A 129 22.13 20.14 7.82
CA ARG A 129 23.19 20.85 7.11
C ARG A 129 24.49 20.08 7.35
N THR A 130 24.99 19.40 6.32
CA THR A 130 26.28 18.74 6.40
C THR A 130 27.30 19.82 6.73
N THR A 131 28.11 19.59 7.76
CA THR A 131 29.10 20.54 8.29
C THR A 131 30.31 20.75 7.36
N ALA A 132 30.16 20.45 6.07
CA ALA A 132 31.13 20.78 5.04
C ALA A 132 30.56 21.95 4.20
N PRO A 133 31.24 23.10 4.14
CA PRO A 133 30.79 24.24 3.34
C PRO A 133 31.04 23.95 1.86
N ALA A 134 30.16 23.15 1.25
CA ALA A 134 30.11 22.98 -0.19
C ALA A 134 28.77 23.54 -0.69
N LEU A 135 28.81 24.81 -1.08
CA LEU A 135 27.93 25.47 -2.05
C LEU A 135 26.43 25.07 -2.02
N GLY A 136 25.68 25.68 -1.09
CA GLY A 136 24.33 26.19 -1.35
C GLY A 136 23.17 25.25 -1.73
N SER A 137 23.33 23.92 -1.73
CA SER A 137 22.23 23.03 -2.13
C SER A 137 21.54 22.37 -0.93
N ASN A 138 20.35 22.88 -0.57
CA ASN A 138 19.40 22.20 0.34
C ASN A 138 18.70 21.01 -0.36
N SER A 139 19.43 20.23 -1.17
CA SER A 139 18.86 19.13 -1.96
C SER A 139 18.90 17.83 -1.17
N GLN A 140 17.73 17.25 -0.91
CA GLN A 140 17.64 15.90 -0.35
C GLN A 140 17.93 14.88 -1.46
N ARG A 141 18.90 13.98 -1.22
CA ARG A 141 19.22 12.88 -2.14
C ARG A 141 18.36 11.67 -1.86
N ILE A 142 17.85 11.07 -2.93
CA ILE A 142 16.94 9.93 -2.91
C ILE A 142 17.41 8.90 -3.95
N HIS A 143 17.48 7.64 -3.54
CA HIS A 143 17.75 6.51 -4.40
C HIS A 143 16.44 5.80 -4.77
N VAL A 144 16.27 5.45 -6.04
CA VAL A 144 15.13 4.73 -6.57
C VAL A 144 15.59 3.37 -7.10
N TYR A 145 15.05 2.30 -6.52
CA TYR A 145 15.29 0.91 -6.90
C TYR A 145 14.09 0.40 -7.71
N PRO A 146 14.14 0.40 -9.06
CA PRO A 146 13.03 -0.04 -9.90
C PRO A 146 12.77 -1.55 -9.76
N PHE A 147 11.54 -1.99 -10.02
CA PHE A 147 11.22 -3.42 -10.06
C PHE A 147 11.52 -4.06 -11.42
N LEU A 148 11.90 -5.33 -11.42
CA LEU A 148 12.02 -6.16 -12.63
C LEU A 148 10.63 -6.47 -13.20
N ASN A 149 10.47 -6.34 -14.52
CA ASN A 149 9.23 -6.69 -15.23
C ASN A 149 9.21 -8.19 -15.60
N ASN A 150 8.30 -8.96 -15.01
CA ASN A 150 8.17 -10.41 -15.26
C ASN A 150 7.08 -10.77 -16.29
N ALA A 151 6.45 -9.80 -16.95
CA ALA A 151 5.36 -10.07 -17.89
C ALA A 151 5.88 -10.52 -19.28
N GLY A 152 5.93 -11.83 -19.51
CA GLY A 152 5.63 -12.48 -20.79
C GLY A 152 6.61 -12.28 -21.96
N GLY A 153 7.51 -13.26 -22.14
CA GLY A 153 7.73 -13.89 -23.44
C GLY A 153 8.13 -13.01 -24.64
N SER A 154 8.96 -11.98 -24.46
CA SER A 154 9.90 -11.51 -25.48
C SER A 154 10.95 -10.66 -24.78
N SER A 155 12.18 -10.73 -25.26
CA SER A 155 13.40 -10.25 -24.63
C SER A 155 13.50 -8.72 -24.53
N ALA A 156 12.65 -8.11 -23.71
CA ALA A 156 12.88 -6.80 -23.10
C ALA A 156 13.09 -6.99 -21.59
N ALA A 157 13.91 -8.00 -21.23
CA ALA A 157 14.62 -7.97 -19.97
C ALA A 157 15.30 -6.60 -19.90
N ILE A 158 14.98 -5.82 -18.88
CA ILE A 158 15.72 -4.60 -18.56
C ILE A 158 17.13 -5.06 -18.18
N ARG A 159 17.98 -5.26 -19.20
CA ARG A 159 19.40 -5.57 -19.08
C ARG A 159 20.10 -4.30 -18.64
N LEU A 160 19.96 -4.01 -17.35
CA LEU A 160 20.43 -2.84 -16.61
C LEU A 160 21.97 -2.74 -16.48
N GLY A 161 22.72 -3.43 -17.33
CA GLY A 161 24.17 -3.26 -17.42
C GLY A 161 24.60 -2.07 -18.28
N ALA A 162 23.69 -1.43 -19.04
CA ALA A 162 24.10 -0.50 -20.09
C ALA A 162 23.12 0.66 -20.36
N TRP A 163 22.46 1.22 -19.34
CA TRP A 163 21.85 2.53 -19.54
C TRP A 163 22.95 3.56 -19.76
N ALA A 164 22.97 4.14 -20.97
CA ALA A 164 23.82 5.30 -21.23
C ALA A 164 23.48 6.39 -20.21
N LYS A 165 24.45 7.21 -19.80
CA LYS A 165 24.24 8.33 -18.85
C LYS A 165 23.01 9.18 -19.22
N LYS A 166 22.77 9.36 -20.53
CA LYS A 166 21.61 10.05 -21.09
C LYS A 166 20.28 9.35 -20.79
N GLU A 167 20.22 8.02 -20.98
CA GLU A 167 19.01 7.23 -20.71
C GLU A 167 18.65 7.22 -19.23
N ARG A 168 19.66 7.16 -18.33
CA ARG A 168 19.43 7.31 -16.89
C ARG A 168 18.84 8.68 -16.54
N GLN A 169 19.37 9.74 -17.13
CA GLN A 169 18.88 11.10 -16.88
C GLN A 169 17.46 11.31 -17.43
N ASP A 170 17.17 10.78 -18.62
CA ASP A 170 15.84 10.81 -19.24
C ASP A 170 14.83 10.01 -18.39
N ALA A 171 15.25 8.87 -17.81
CA ALA A 171 14.43 8.09 -16.89
C ALA A 171 14.18 8.84 -15.57
N VAL A 172 15.19 9.49 -14.98
CA VAL A 172 15.05 10.32 -13.78
C VAL A 172 14.04 11.43 -14.02
N GLN A 173 14.16 12.14 -15.14
CA GLN A 173 13.24 13.22 -15.48
C GLN A 173 11.82 12.70 -15.70
N SER A 174 11.67 11.54 -16.35
CA SER A 174 10.38 10.91 -16.61
C SER A 174 9.70 10.45 -15.31
N ILE A 175 10.43 9.82 -14.39
CA ILE A 175 9.94 9.43 -13.06
C ILE A 175 9.55 10.67 -12.24
N ALA A 176 10.42 11.68 -12.22
CA ALA A 176 10.13 12.93 -11.52
C ALA A 176 8.85 13.59 -12.05
N ASN A 177 8.67 13.66 -13.38
CA ASN A 177 7.48 14.23 -14.00
C ASN A 177 6.22 13.37 -13.78
N MET A 178 6.36 12.05 -13.67
CA MET A 178 5.24 11.15 -13.41
C MET A 178 4.68 11.33 -12.00
N TYR A 179 5.57 11.47 -11.01
CA TYR A 179 5.19 11.55 -9.59
C TYR A 179 5.09 12.97 -9.03
N LYS A 180 5.55 13.98 -9.77
CA LYS A 180 5.26 15.40 -9.49
C LYS A 180 4.07 15.82 -10.33
N GLN A 181 2.93 16.00 -9.68
CA GLN A 181 1.73 16.49 -10.36
C GLN A 181 1.54 17.98 -10.08
N PRO A 182 1.08 18.77 -11.06
CA PRO A 182 0.78 20.17 -10.83
C PRO A 182 -0.35 20.32 -9.79
N GLY A 183 0.00 20.81 -8.62
CA GLY A 183 -0.94 21.07 -7.52
C GLY A 183 -0.37 20.67 -6.17
N VAL A 184 -0.74 21.42 -5.13
CA VAL A 184 -0.20 21.23 -3.78
C VAL A 184 -0.61 19.84 -3.26
N PHE A 185 0.37 18.97 -3.01
CA PHE A 185 0.20 17.60 -2.50
C PHE A 185 -0.60 16.65 -3.39
N LYS A 186 -0.73 16.95 -4.69
CA LYS A 186 -1.34 16.02 -5.66
C LYS A 186 -0.37 14.92 -6.09
N GLY A 187 0.90 15.30 -6.30
CA GLY A 187 1.97 14.37 -6.62
C GLY A 187 2.45 13.58 -5.41
N LEU A 188 2.93 12.36 -5.66
CA LEU A 188 3.60 11.55 -4.64
C LEU A 188 4.90 12.19 -4.14
N LEU A 189 5.64 12.87 -5.02
CA LEU A 189 6.90 13.55 -4.66
C LEU A 189 6.71 14.97 -4.13
N ASP A 190 5.52 15.55 -4.27
CA ASP A 190 5.18 16.85 -3.68
C ASP A 190 4.55 16.68 -2.27
N GLY A 191 4.15 15.45 -1.95
CA GLY A 191 3.56 15.02 -0.69
C GLY A 191 4.57 14.66 0.42
N PRO A 192 4.10 13.99 1.48
CA PRO A 192 4.98 13.40 2.48
C PRO A 192 5.72 12.20 1.86
N ILE A 193 7.04 12.21 1.91
CA ILE A 193 7.88 11.14 1.40
C ILE A 193 8.43 10.36 2.59
N THR A 194 8.27 9.04 2.59
CA THR A 194 8.78 8.14 3.63
C THR A 194 9.97 7.33 3.11
N ASP A 195 10.98 7.07 3.95
CA ASP A 195 12.11 6.21 3.60
C ASP A 195 11.66 4.74 3.49
N GLY A 196 12.01 4.06 2.39
CA GLY A 196 11.51 2.72 2.08
C GLY A 196 10.12 2.72 1.46
N PHE A 197 9.65 3.87 0.96
CA PHE A 197 8.35 4.01 0.32
C PHE A 197 8.28 3.19 -0.97
N MET A 198 7.22 2.40 -1.12
CA MET A 198 6.97 1.64 -2.33
C MET A 198 6.18 2.51 -3.32
N MET A 199 6.80 2.80 -4.46
CA MET A 199 6.19 3.49 -5.58
C MET A 199 5.44 2.48 -6.44
N GLY A 200 4.12 2.44 -6.29
CA GLY A 200 3.25 1.64 -7.15
C GLY A 200 3.11 2.22 -8.56
N PRO A 201 2.62 1.44 -9.54
CA PRO A 201 2.29 1.94 -10.86
C PRO A 201 1.22 3.04 -10.75
N PHE A 202 1.54 4.23 -11.25
CA PHE A 202 0.67 5.40 -11.11
C PHE A 202 -0.41 5.36 -12.21
N THR A 203 -1.67 5.15 -11.80
CA THR A 203 -2.80 4.81 -12.70
C THR A 203 -3.31 5.97 -13.57
N SER A 204 -2.87 7.21 -13.35
CA SER A 204 -3.46 8.41 -13.96
C SER A 204 -2.63 9.12 -15.04
N THR A 205 -1.45 8.59 -15.42
CA THR A 205 -0.63 9.16 -16.51
C THR A 205 -0.10 8.08 -17.44
N PRO A 206 0.06 8.37 -18.75
CA PRO A 206 0.64 7.43 -19.70
C PRO A 206 2.03 7.02 -19.20
N MET A 207 2.12 5.75 -18.81
CA MET A 207 3.29 5.16 -18.19
C MET A 207 4.49 5.20 -19.14
N LEU A 208 5.69 5.26 -18.57
CA LEU A 208 6.85 4.66 -19.23
C LEU A 208 6.49 3.20 -19.55
N PRO A 209 6.60 2.72 -20.82
CA PRO A 209 6.06 1.43 -21.25
C PRO A 209 6.55 0.19 -20.47
N SER A 210 7.58 0.35 -19.65
CA SER A 210 8.24 -0.70 -18.85
C SER A 210 8.29 -0.42 -17.35
N TRP A 211 7.75 0.71 -16.87
CA TRP A 211 7.82 1.06 -15.45
C TRP A 211 6.77 0.30 -14.64
N VAL A 212 7.21 -0.64 -13.82
CA VAL A 212 6.34 -1.48 -12.98
C VAL A 212 6.30 -1.05 -11.51
N GLY A 213 6.98 0.05 -11.17
CA GLY A 213 7.14 0.55 -9.80
C GLY A 213 8.57 0.41 -9.29
N GLY A 214 8.79 0.78 -8.04
CA GLY A 214 10.08 0.66 -7.37
C GLY A 214 10.05 1.04 -5.89
N ILE A 215 11.19 0.95 -5.21
CA ILE A 215 11.35 1.37 -3.81
C ILE A 215 12.18 2.66 -3.76
N LEU A 216 11.71 3.62 -2.99
CA LEU A 216 12.36 4.90 -2.75
C LEU A 216 13.09 4.86 -1.39
N ARG A 217 14.38 5.21 -1.37
CA ARG A 217 15.22 5.24 -0.16
C ARG A 217 15.94 6.57 -0.02
N PHE A 218 16.16 7.02 1.21
CA PHE A 218 16.95 8.23 1.46
C PHE A 218 18.45 7.91 1.42
N ASP A 219 19.26 8.86 0.96
CA ASP A 219 20.72 8.78 1.07
C ASP A 219 21.12 8.98 2.54
N THR A 220 21.08 7.92 3.33
CA THR A 220 21.58 7.92 4.71
C THR A 220 23.03 7.50 4.69
N ALA A 221 23.95 8.45 4.54
CA ALA A 221 25.32 8.23 4.92
C ALA A 221 25.36 7.90 6.43
N LEU A 222 25.62 6.63 6.76
CA LEU A 222 26.15 6.18 8.06
C LEU A 222 25.22 6.27 9.28
N THR A 223 24.01 5.73 9.25
CA THR A 223 23.34 5.39 10.52
C THR A 223 22.65 4.04 10.41
N GLU A 224 23.24 3.03 11.04
CA GLU A 224 22.59 1.75 11.24
C GLU A 224 21.21 1.97 11.88
N PRO A 225 20.15 1.32 11.39
CA PRO A 225 18.81 1.52 11.90
C PRO A 225 18.67 0.85 13.27
N THR A 226 19.11 1.51 14.34
CA THR A 226 18.98 0.99 15.71
C THR A 226 17.52 1.03 16.22
N LYS A 227 16.57 1.50 15.40
CA LYS A 227 15.11 1.36 15.55
C LYS A 227 14.45 1.64 14.20
N PRO A 228 13.36 0.94 13.82
CA PRO A 228 12.57 1.32 12.64
C PRO A 228 11.77 2.58 12.96
N ALA A 229 12.45 3.73 12.98
CA ALA A 229 11.80 5.02 12.98
C ALA A 229 11.24 5.25 11.57
N CYS A 230 9.96 5.64 11.47
CA CYS A 230 9.34 6.04 10.21
C CYS A 230 9.95 7.39 9.81
N ASN A 231 11.06 7.35 9.08
CA ASN A 231 11.77 8.52 8.61
C ASN A 231 10.99 9.12 7.43
N TRP A 232 10.64 10.39 7.50
CA TRP A 232 9.87 11.04 6.46
C TRP A 232 10.20 12.53 6.38
N PHE A 233 9.90 13.14 5.24
CA PHE A 233 9.96 14.59 5.05
C PHE A 233 8.91 15.06 4.05
N LEU A 234 8.62 16.36 4.04
CA LEU A 234 7.71 16.96 3.05
C LEU A 234 8.46 17.33 1.77
N GLY A 235 8.04 16.78 0.62
CA GLY A 235 8.66 17.05 -0.67
C GLY A 235 8.39 18.46 -1.21
N LEU A 236 7.25 19.05 -0.84
CA LEU A 236 6.87 20.40 -1.28
C LEU A 236 7.94 21.44 -0.92
N GLY A 237 8.40 22.18 -1.93
CA GLY A 237 9.37 23.27 -1.74
C GLY A 237 10.83 22.82 -1.59
N ARG A 238 11.13 21.52 -1.74
CA ARG A 238 12.50 20.98 -1.70
C ARG A 238 12.98 20.57 -3.08
N SER A 239 14.27 20.80 -3.38
CA SER A 239 14.91 20.20 -4.54
C SER A 239 15.27 18.75 -4.21
N LEU A 240 14.71 17.81 -4.96
CA LEU A 240 15.00 16.38 -4.82
C LEU A 240 16.02 15.97 -5.87
N SER A 241 17.15 15.42 -5.42
CA SER A 241 18.14 14.80 -6.29
C SER A 241 17.86 13.31 -6.36
N ILE A 242 17.26 12.85 -7.46
CA ILE A 242 16.86 11.46 -7.66
C ILE A 242 17.96 10.71 -8.42
N GLU A 243 18.42 9.59 -7.85
CA GLU A 243 19.37 8.67 -8.45
C GLU A 243 18.68 7.32 -8.67
N ILE A 244 18.79 6.76 -9.87
CA ILE A 244 18.23 5.44 -10.18
C ILE A 244 19.31 4.38 -9.99
N GLU A 245 19.01 3.40 -9.15
CA GLU A 245 19.83 2.25 -8.81
C GLU A 245 19.47 1.03 -9.66
N GLU A 246 20.14 -0.09 -9.40
CA GLU A 246 19.87 -1.36 -10.09
C GLU A 246 18.45 -1.88 -9.79
N ALA A 247 17.83 -2.52 -10.79
CA ALA A 247 16.50 -3.08 -10.62
C ALA A 247 16.53 -4.32 -9.75
N ILE A 248 15.53 -4.42 -8.89
CA ILE A 248 15.36 -5.50 -7.93
C ILE A 248 14.10 -6.32 -8.25
N PRO A 249 14.02 -7.59 -7.84
CA PRO A 249 12.79 -8.36 -7.92
C PRO A 249 11.63 -7.64 -7.22
N SER A 250 10.40 -7.73 -7.73
CA SER A 250 9.24 -7.11 -7.09
C SER A 250 8.80 -7.90 -5.85
N PRO A 251 8.64 -7.26 -4.66
CA PRO A 251 8.17 -7.92 -3.44
C PRO A 251 6.68 -8.28 -3.51
N LEU A 252 5.93 -7.70 -4.45
CA LEU A 252 4.49 -7.92 -4.62
C LEU A 252 4.17 -9.20 -5.39
N SER A 253 5.16 -9.86 -6.00
CA SER A 253 4.99 -10.93 -6.98
C SER A 253 4.41 -12.24 -6.46
N LYS A 254 4.17 -12.39 -5.13
CA LYS A 254 3.71 -13.66 -4.53
C LYS A 254 2.75 -13.48 -3.36
N SER A 255 1.85 -12.50 -3.38
CA SER A 255 0.75 -12.51 -2.42
C SER A 255 -0.38 -13.41 -2.94
N SER A 256 -0.36 -14.68 -2.55
CA SER A 256 -1.53 -15.56 -2.58
C SER A 256 -2.53 -15.06 -1.55
N ASN A 257 -3.04 -13.84 -1.77
CA ASN A 257 -4.03 -13.27 -0.89
C ASN A 257 -5.26 -14.17 -0.98
N SER A 258 -5.72 -14.60 0.18
CA SER A 258 -6.97 -15.28 0.46
C SER A 258 -8.19 -14.39 0.16
N SER A 259 -8.15 -13.69 -0.98
CA SER A 259 -9.22 -12.90 -1.53
C SER A 259 -10.40 -13.81 -1.85
N LEU A 260 -11.59 -13.23 -1.78
CA LEU A 260 -12.79 -13.90 -2.25
C LEU A 260 -12.58 -14.39 -3.69
N PRO A 261 -12.98 -15.63 -4.02
CA PRO A 261 -12.93 -16.14 -5.38
C PRO A 261 -13.77 -15.26 -6.31
N ASP A 262 -13.18 -14.90 -7.45
CA ASP A 262 -13.91 -14.36 -8.61
C ASP A 262 -14.13 -15.50 -9.62
N PRO A 263 -15.29 -15.55 -10.32
CA PRO A 263 -16.38 -14.57 -10.32
C PRO A 263 -17.39 -14.75 -9.17
N VAL A 264 -18.18 -13.70 -8.90
CA VAL A 264 -19.30 -13.73 -7.93
C VAL A 264 -20.34 -14.77 -8.37
N PRO A 265 -20.69 -15.76 -7.53
CA PRO A 265 -21.70 -16.75 -7.87
C PRO A 265 -23.10 -16.14 -7.97
N ILE A 266 -23.84 -16.52 -9.02
CA ILE A 266 -25.26 -16.16 -9.16
C ILE A 266 -26.08 -17.31 -8.57
N LEU A 267 -26.89 -17.01 -7.56
CA LEU A 267 -27.74 -17.97 -6.87
C LEU A 267 -29.18 -17.46 -6.86
N ALA A 268 -30.15 -18.35 -7.07
CA ALA A 268 -31.57 -18.05 -7.00
C ALA A 268 -32.22 -18.83 -5.85
N GLY A 269 -33.21 -18.23 -5.18
CA GLY A 269 -34.00 -18.90 -4.14
C GLY A 269 -33.29 -19.02 -2.78
N VAL A 270 -32.13 -18.39 -2.63
CA VAL A 270 -31.37 -18.34 -1.37
C VAL A 270 -31.46 -16.98 -0.67
N ASP A 271 -32.22 -16.03 -1.23
CA ASP A 271 -32.25 -14.63 -0.82
C ASP A 271 -32.64 -14.44 0.65
N ASN A 272 -33.64 -15.20 1.12
CA ASN A 272 -34.06 -15.17 2.52
C ASN A 272 -32.97 -15.69 3.46
N THR A 273 -32.29 -16.78 3.07
CA THR A 273 -31.19 -17.37 3.86
C THR A 273 -30.00 -16.43 3.89
N VAL A 274 -29.58 -15.89 2.73
CA VAL A 274 -28.51 -14.90 2.61
C VAL A 274 -28.80 -13.68 3.47
N SER A 275 -30.02 -13.14 3.40
CA SER A 275 -30.44 -11.97 4.19
C SER A 275 -30.39 -12.24 5.69
N LYS A 276 -30.87 -13.40 6.15
CA LYS A 276 -30.78 -13.80 7.56
C LYS A 276 -29.34 -13.93 8.03
N ILE A 277 -28.50 -14.64 7.26
CA ILE A 277 -27.09 -14.84 7.59
C ILE A 277 -26.37 -13.49 7.67
N LYS A 278 -26.62 -12.61 6.70
CA LYS A 278 -26.07 -11.25 6.68
C LYS A 278 -26.49 -10.45 7.92
N SER A 279 -27.78 -10.47 8.28
CA SER A 279 -28.27 -9.83 9.51
C SER A 279 -27.53 -10.34 10.75
N HIS A 280 -27.34 -11.65 10.86
CA HIS A 280 -26.59 -12.26 11.96
C HIS A 280 -25.12 -11.81 11.99
N LEU A 281 -24.45 -11.80 10.84
CA LEU A 281 -23.05 -11.37 10.74
C LEU A 281 -22.88 -9.87 11.08
N LEU A 282 -23.83 -9.02 10.69
CA LEU A 282 -23.86 -7.60 11.05
C LEU A 282 -23.98 -7.38 12.56
N HIS A 283 -24.68 -8.27 13.26
CA HIS A 283 -24.76 -8.30 14.73
C HIS A 283 -23.57 -9.02 15.39
N GLN A 284 -22.45 -9.20 14.68
CA GLN A 284 -21.22 -9.83 15.20
C GLN A 284 -21.43 -11.28 15.68
N SER A 285 -22.43 -11.98 15.15
CA SER A 285 -22.67 -13.38 15.49
C SER A 285 -22.03 -14.32 14.47
N SER A 286 -21.58 -15.48 14.94
CA SER A 286 -21.05 -16.55 14.09
C SER A 286 -22.20 -17.38 13.53
N VAL A 287 -22.07 -17.80 12.27
CA VAL A 287 -23.10 -18.60 11.58
C VAL A 287 -22.48 -19.89 11.06
N LEU A 288 -23.17 -21.01 11.29
CA LEU A 288 -22.83 -22.32 10.74
C LEU A 288 -23.86 -22.70 9.67
N LEU A 289 -23.41 -22.85 8.42
CA LEU A 289 -24.25 -23.26 7.29
C LEU A 289 -24.07 -24.77 7.01
N ILE A 290 -25.13 -25.55 7.23
CA ILE A 290 -25.14 -27.01 7.06
C ILE A 290 -26.06 -27.40 5.90
N GLY A 291 -25.70 -28.45 5.16
CA GLY A 291 -26.51 -28.96 4.06
C GLY A 291 -25.80 -30.06 3.30
N GLY A 292 -26.55 -30.84 2.52
CA GLY A 292 -26.03 -31.97 1.75
C GLY A 292 -24.97 -31.56 0.70
N PRO A 293 -24.19 -32.52 0.19
CA PRO A 293 -23.29 -32.27 -0.94
C PRO A 293 -24.04 -31.64 -2.13
N GLY A 294 -23.42 -30.67 -2.80
CA GLY A 294 -24.04 -29.99 -3.95
C GLY A 294 -25.08 -28.92 -3.62
N SER A 295 -25.43 -28.69 -2.34
CA SER A 295 -26.46 -27.71 -1.96
C SER A 295 -26.06 -26.23 -2.09
N GLY A 296 -24.94 -25.91 -2.76
CA GLY A 296 -24.52 -24.52 -3.01
C GLY A 296 -23.95 -23.72 -1.83
N LYS A 297 -23.62 -24.36 -0.69
CA LYS A 297 -23.14 -23.66 0.53
C LYS A 297 -21.92 -22.78 0.32
N SER A 298 -20.90 -23.32 -0.36
CA SER A 298 -19.67 -22.57 -0.64
C SER A 298 -19.95 -21.37 -1.53
N SER A 299 -20.78 -21.53 -2.56
CA SER A 299 -21.22 -20.44 -3.42
C SER A 299 -21.99 -19.37 -2.64
N ALA A 300 -22.86 -19.78 -1.71
CA ALA A 300 -23.60 -18.85 -0.84
C ALA A 300 -22.65 -18.08 0.09
N ALA A 301 -21.66 -18.75 0.68
CA ALA A 301 -20.64 -18.10 1.51
C ALA A 301 -19.80 -17.10 0.72
N ILE A 302 -19.40 -17.43 -0.51
CA ILE A 302 -18.67 -16.52 -1.41
C ILE A 302 -19.55 -15.31 -1.78
N LEU A 303 -20.83 -15.52 -2.11
CA LEU A 303 -21.78 -14.44 -2.39
C LEU A 303 -21.95 -13.49 -1.20
N ILE A 304 -22.16 -14.05 0.00
CA ILE A 304 -22.29 -13.27 1.24
C ILE A 304 -21.01 -12.47 1.51
N GLY A 305 -19.84 -13.08 1.32
CA GLY A 305 -18.55 -12.40 1.45
C GLY A 305 -18.44 -11.20 0.50
N HIS A 306 -18.80 -11.37 -0.78
CA HIS A 306 -18.81 -10.28 -1.75
C HIS A 306 -19.77 -9.16 -1.35
N GLN A 307 -20.99 -9.49 -0.92
CA GLN A 307 -21.97 -8.50 -0.45
C GLN A 307 -21.52 -7.75 0.81
N LEU A 308 -20.94 -8.45 1.79
CA LEU A 308 -20.41 -7.80 2.99
C LEU A 308 -19.23 -6.88 2.67
N ARG A 309 -18.40 -7.25 1.68
CA ARG A 309 -17.28 -6.44 1.22
C ARG A 309 -17.76 -5.20 0.46
N SER A 310 -18.73 -5.32 -0.45
CA SER A 310 -19.19 -4.20 -1.28
C SER A 310 -20.14 -3.25 -0.54
N GLU A 311 -21.07 -3.78 0.24
CA GLU A 311 -22.14 -2.97 0.86
C GLU A 311 -21.79 -2.44 2.25
N HIS A 312 -20.96 -3.18 3.00
CA HIS A 312 -20.63 -2.86 4.39
C HIS A 312 -19.13 -2.74 4.65
N LEU A 313 -18.32 -2.77 3.59
CA LEU A 313 -16.87 -2.55 3.63
C LEU A 313 -16.12 -3.49 4.61
N PHE A 314 -16.65 -4.70 4.84
CA PHE A 314 -15.97 -5.69 5.67
C PHE A 314 -14.81 -6.36 4.95
N HIS A 315 -13.79 -6.68 5.73
CA HIS A 315 -12.76 -7.61 5.28
C HIS A 315 -13.36 -9.00 5.17
N SER A 316 -13.20 -9.61 4.00
CA SER A 316 -13.70 -10.96 3.72
C SER A 316 -12.57 -11.83 3.20
N THR A 317 -12.35 -12.94 3.89
CA THR A 317 -11.29 -13.91 3.61
C THR A 317 -11.93 -15.26 3.30
N TYR A 318 -11.56 -15.86 2.18
CA TYR A 318 -11.99 -17.21 1.85
C TYR A 318 -10.87 -18.20 2.13
N LEU A 319 -11.15 -19.18 3.01
CA LEU A 319 -10.22 -20.24 3.36
C LEU A 319 -10.80 -21.58 2.93
N SER A 320 -10.10 -22.27 2.02
CA SER A 320 -10.46 -23.64 1.62
C SER A 320 -9.67 -24.63 2.47
N CYS A 321 -10.34 -25.34 3.36
CA CYS A 321 -9.68 -26.34 4.21
C CYS A 321 -9.01 -27.46 3.40
N GLN A 322 -9.54 -27.81 2.21
CA GLN A 322 -8.94 -28.80 1.32
C GLN A 322 -7.57 -28.37 0.77
N LYS A 323 -7.39 -27.06 0.54
CA LYS A 323 -6.13 -26.51 0.04
C LYS A 323 -5.12 -26.26 1.16
N MET A 324 -5.58 -26.18 2.42
CA MET A 324 -4.69 -25.98 3.56
C MET A 324 -3.95 -27.27 3.91
N SER A 325 -4.58 -28.44 3.80
CA SER A 325 -3.92 -29.72 4.09
C SER A 325 -2.85 -30.13 3.06
N THR A 326 -2.92 -29.61 1.83
CA THR A 326 -1.93 -29.90 0.78
C THR A 326 -0.65 -29.07 0.93
N ASN A 327 -0.71 -27.91 1.59
CA ASN A 327 0.46 -27.06 1.79
C ASN A 327 1.30 -27.44 3.04
N GLU A 328 0.77 -28.27 3.94
CA GLU A 328 1.55 -28.75 5.10
C GLU A 328 2.65 -29.74 4.69
N GLU A 329 2.52 -30.44 3.56
CA GLU A 329 3.54 -31.39 3.08
C GLU A 329 4.78 -30.69 2.46
N ASP A 330 4.64 -29.46 1.95
CA ASP A 330 5.75 -28.69 1.36
C ASP A 330 6.59 -27.92 2.39
N THR A 331 6.20 -27.92 3.68
CA THR A 331 6.97 -27.24 4.74
C THR A 331 7.93 -28.18 5.49
N VAL A 332 8.00 -29.46 5.09
CA VAL A 332 8.87 -30.47 5.70
C VAL A 332 10.06 -30.85 4.79
N SER A 333 10.18 -30.28 3.60
CA SER A 333 11.29 -30.56 2.69
C SER A 333 12.03 -29.27 2.32
N SER A 334 13.01 -28.94 3.19
CA SER A 334 14.21 -28.12 3.06
C SER A 334 14.48 -27.38 1.74
#